data_AF-Q1JW96-F1
#
_entry.id   AF-Q1JW96-F1
#
_cell.length_a   1.000
_cell.length_b   1.000
_cell.length_c   1.000
_cell.angle_alpha   90.00
_cell.angle_beta   90.00
_cell.angle_gamma   90.00
#
_symmetry.space_group_name_H-M   'P 1'
#
loop_
_entity.id
_entity.type
_entity.pdbx_description
1 polymer ?
#
loop_
_entity_poly.entity_id
_entity_poly.type
_entity_poly.pdbx_seq_one_letter_code
_entity_poly.pdbx_strand_id
1 'polypeptide(L)'
;MPCKTTSNKEAGFSLIELLVALTVFAIGLLALAGMQITAIQGNSSAHSLTALTSLADGLIEELWSRNGDSDLLVVATGTVDWPTDFDAPGTAQEWTIDGAGDCTATYQITPNSPIAGVTSIEINVQSPGRSLSKTVLKRTY
;
A
#
# COMPACT_ATOMS: atom_id res chain seq x y z
N MET A 1 -74.96 -3.39 -28.83
CA MET A 1 -73.73 -4.20 -28.75
C MET A 1 -73.07 -3.93 -27.41
N PRO A 2 -73.05 -4.87 -26.43
CA PRO A 2 -72.35 -4.61 -25.18
C PRO A 2 -70.86 -4.99 -25.29
N CYS A 3 -69.99 -4.01 -25.03
CA CYS A 3 -68.55 -4.21 -24.86
C CYS A 3 -68.31 -4.92 -23.52
N LYS A 4 -67.63 -6.07 -23.57
CA LYS A 4 -67.35 -6.89 -22.39
C LYS A 4 -65.99 -6.49 -21.81
N THR A 5 -66.01 -5.75 -20.72
CA THR A 5 -64.80 -5.40 -19.96
C THR A 5 -64.30 -6.65 -19.23
N THR A 6 -63.21 -7.25 -19.71
CA THR A 6 -62.51 -8.33 -19.02
C THR A 6 -61.73 -7.74 -17.85
N SER A 7 -62.32 -7.81 -16.65
CA SER A 7 -61.61 -7.50 -15.40
C SER A 7 -60.59 -8.60 -15.13
N ASN A 8 -59.31 -8.28 -15.32
CA ASN A 8 -58.19 -9.16 -15.01
C ASN A 8 -58.05 -9.20 -13.49
N LYS A 9 -58.28 -10.36 -12.86
CA LYS A 9 -58.17 -10.51 -11.41
C LYS A 9 -56.69 -10.71 -11.08
N GLU A 10 -56.04 -9.66 -10.59
CA GLU A 10 -54.71 -9.76 -9.98
C GLU A 10 -54.76 -10.75 -8.81
N ALA A 11 -54.02 -11.85 -8.91
CA ALA A 11 -53.86 -12.79 -7.81
C ALA A 11 -52.89 -12.17 -6.79
N GLY A 12 -53.38 -11.87 -5.58
CA GLY A 12 -52.54 -11.39 -4.50
C GLY A 12 -51.50 -12.44 -4.09
N PHE A 13 -50.28 -12.01 -3.78
CA PHE A 13 -49.20 -12.88 -3.32
C PHE A 13 -49.56 -13.62 -2.04
N SER A 14 -49.13 -14.87 -1.94
CA SER A 14 -49.24 -15.67 -0.72
C SER A 14 -48.18 -15.29 0.31
N LEU A 15 -48.48 -15.44 1.60
CA LEU A 15 -47.53 -15.21 2.70
C LEU A 15 -46.27 -16.09 2.55
N ILE A 16 -46.43 -17.30 1.99
CA ILE A 16 -45.31 -18.20 1.72
C ILE A 16 -44.38 -17.67 0.63
N GLU A 17 -44.90 -16.98 -0.39
CA GLU A 17 -44.09 -16.41 -1.47
C GLU A 17 -43.21 -15.27 -0.94
N LEU A 18 -43.76 -14.42 -0.07
CA LEU A 18 -42.98 -13.38 0.59
C LEU A 18 -41.90 -13.98 1.49
N LEU A 19 -42.21 -15.03 2.24
CA LEU A 19 -41.24 -15.70 3.12
C LEU A 19 -40.10 -16.32 2.30
N VAL A 20 -40.41 -17.01 1.21
CA VAL A 20 -39.39 -17.53 0.28
C VAL A 20 -38.57 -16.39 -0.33
N ALA A 21 -39.21 -15.31 -0.80
CA ALA A 21 -38.51 -14.15 -1.37
C ALA A 21 -37.53 -13.52 -0.37
N LEU A 22 -37.95 -13.34 0.89
CA LEU A 22 -37.10 -12.80 1.96
C LEU A 22 -35.94 -13.74 2.29
N THR A 23 -36.15 -15.06 2.28
CA THR A 23 -35.05 -16.01 2.53
C THR A 23 -33.98 -15.96 1.45
N VAL A 24 -34.38 -15.93 0.17
CA VAL A 24 -33.44 -15.80 -0.96
C VAL A 24 -32.73 -14.45 -0.92
N PHE A 25 -33.47 -13.37 -0.60
CA PHE A 25 -32.90 -12.04 -0.45
C PHE A 25 -31.85 -11.97 0.68
N ALA A 26 -32.13 -12.57 1.84
CA ALA A 26 -31.20 -12.60 2.96
C ALA A 26 -29.89 -13.34 2.62
N ILE A 27 -29.97 -14.46 1.89
CA ILE A 27 -28.79 -15.19 1.40
C ILE A 27 -27.98 -14.30 0.45
N GLY A 28 -28.65 -13.57 -0.45
CA GLY A 28 -28.01 -12.61 -1.35
C GLY A 28 -27.27 -11.50 -0.61
N LEU A 29 -27.85 -10.93 0.44
CA LEU A 29 -27.19 -9.92 1.27
C LEU A 29 -25.98 -10.45 2.02
N LEU A 30 -26.02 -11.70 2.50
CA LEU A 30 -24.87 -12.32 3.16
C LEU A 30 -23.70 -12.52 2.18
N ALA A 31 -23.98 -12.94 0.95
CA ALA A 31 -22.98 -13.05 -0.10
C ALA A 31 -22.37 -11.67 -0.45
N LEU A 32 -23.21 -10.63 -0.55
CA LEU A 32 -22.77 -9.25 -0.77
C LEU A 32 -21.88 -8.74 0.37
N ALA A 33 -22.25 -9.01 1.63
CA ALA A 33 -21.44 -8.63 2.79
C ALA A 33 -20.04 -9.29 2.75
N GLY A 34 -19.96 -10.56 2.34
CA GLY A 34 -18.69 -11.25 2.11
C GLY A 34 -17.82 -10.54 1.07
N MET A 35 -18.39 -10.17 -0.08
CA MET A 35 -17.67 -9.42 -1.11
C MET A 35 -17.21 -8.03 -0.62
N GLN A 36 -18.04 -7.33 0.15
CA GLN A 36 -17.68 -6.03 0.73
C GLN A 36 -16.47 -6.15 1.67
N ILE A 37 -16.46 -7.17 2.53
CA ILE A 37 -15.35 -7.45 3.45
C ILE A 37 -14.04 -7.70 2.67
N THR A 38 -14.09 -8.47 1.59
CA THR A 38 -12.92 -8.70 0.73
C THR A 38 -12.48 -7.43 0.03
N ALA A 39 -13.41 -6.62 -0.47
CA ALA A 39 -13.09 -5.35 -1.12
C ALA A 39 -12.41 -4.36 -0.17
N ILE A 40 -12.90 -4.24 1.07
CA ILE A 40 -12.31 -3.37 2.10
C ILE A 40 -10.88 -3.82 2.44
N GLN A 41 -10.66 -5.11 2.64
CA GLN A 41 -9.33 -5.65 2.92
C GLN A 41 -8.35 -5.44 1.76
N GLY A 42 -8.81 -5.68 0.53
CA GLY A 42 -8.03 -5.44 -0.68
C GLY A 42 -7.65 -3.96 -0.82
N ASN A 43 -8.60 -3.05 -0.59
CA ASN A 43 -8.35 -1.61 -0.63
C ASN A 43 -7.37 -1.17 0.46
N SER A 44 -7.53 -1.65 1.69
CA SER A 44 -6.60 -1.35 2.80
C SER A 44 -5.17 -1.80 2.48
N SER A 45 -5.01 -3.02 1.95
CA SER A 45 -3.69 -3.53 1.53
C SER A 45 -3.07 -2.75 0.36
N ALA A 46 -3.88 -2.31 -0.60
CA ALA A 46 -3.40 -1.49 -1.70
C ALA A 46 -3.02 -0.08 -1.22
N HIS A 47 -3.78 0.49 -0.29
CA HIS A 47 -3.51 1.78 0.30
C HIS A 47 -2.20 1.77 1.09
N SER A 48 -1.97 0.75 1.93
CA SER A 48 -0.72 0.59 2.69
C SER A 48 0.50 0.45 1.77
N LEU A 49 0.37 -0.31 0.66
CA LEU A 49 1.43 -0.42 -0.34
C LEU A 49 1.75 0.92 -1.00
N THR A 50 0.72 1.68 -1.35
CA THR A 50 0.88 2.97 -2.03
C THR A 50 1.56 3.97 -1.10
N ALA A 51 1.14 4.02 0.18
CA ALA A 51 1.75 4.82 1.22
C ALA A 51 3.24 4.49 1.42
N LEU A 52 3.58 3.21 1.60
CA LEU A 52 4.95 2.73 1.74
C LEU A 52 5.82 3.05 0.50
N THR A 53 5.25 2.89 -0.70
CA THR A 53 5.96 3.17 -1.95
C THR A 53 6.25 4.67 -2.08
N SER A 54 5.27 5.52 -1.74
CA SER A 54 5.45 6.97 -1.73
C SER A 54 6.51 7.41 -0.73
N LEU A 55 6.58 6.77 0.45
CA LEU A 55 7.66 7.01 1.41
C LEU A 55 9.01 6.63 0.79
N ALA A 56 9.14 5.41 0.27
CA ALA A 56 10.37 4.94 -0.36
C ALA A 56 10.84 5.83 -1.52
N ASP A 57 9.92 6.34 -2.34
CA ASP A 57 10.24 7.25 -3.43
C ASP A 57 10.73 8.61 -2.92
N GLY A 58 10.12 9.16 -1.88
CA GLY A 58 10.63 10.39 -1.23
C GLY A 58 12.02 10.21 -0.63
N LEU A 59 12.30 9.07 -0.01
CA LEU A 59 13.63 8.73 0.51
C LEU A 59 14.67 8.63 -0.63
N ILE A 60 14.30 7.99 -1.73
CA ILE A 60 15.14 7.95 -2.93
C ILE A 60 15.43 9.37 -3.41
N GLU A 61 14.41 10.21 -3.58
CA GLU A 61 14.58 11.59 -4.03
C GLU A 61 15.55 12.38 -3.14
N GLU A 62 15.48 12.18 -1.82
CA GLU A 62 16.42 12.79 -0.89
C GLU A 62 17.87 12.37 -1.18
N LEU A 63 18.13 11.07 -1.35
CA LEU A 63 19.47 10.57 -1.70
C LEU A 63 19.93 11.08 -3.06
N TRP A 64 19.00 11.21 -4.02
CA TRP A 64 19.30 11.73 -5.35
C TRP A 64 19.66 13.21 -5.32
N SER A 65 19.05 14.00 -4.44
CA SER A 65 19.37 15.42 -4.26
C SER A 65 20.80 15.68 -3.76
N ARG A 66 21.45 14.69 -3.13
CA ARG A 66 22.82 14.83 -2.59
C ARG A 66 23.88 14.80 -3.70
N ASN A 67 25.07 15.30 -3.40
CA ASN A 67 26.21 15.17 -4.32
C ASN A 67 26.79 13.75 -4.29
N GLY A 68 27.25 13.27 -5.46
CA GLY A 68 27.86 11.94 -5.63
C GLY A 68 29.07 11.71 -4.72
N ASP A 69 29.85 12.75 -4.44
CA ASP A 69 31.07 12.63 -3.61
C ASP A 69 30.83 12.93 -2.13
N SER A 70 29.56 13.02 -1.71
CA SER A 70 29.29 13.12 -0.28
C SER A 70 29.93 11.94 0.47
N ASP A 71 30.55 12.22 1.62
CA ASP A 71 31.28 11.24 2.43
C ASP A 71 30.40 10.01 2.74
N LEU A 72 29.09 10.23 2.89
CA LEU A 72 28.09 9.18 3.05
C LEU A 72 28.05 8.16 1.91
N LEU A 73 28.16 8.60 0.63
CA LEU A 73 28.05 7.72 -0.54
C LEU A 73 29.35 7.00 -0.91
N VAL A 74 30.47 7.41 -0.30
CA VAL A 74 31.81 6.90 -0.59
C VAL A 74 32.34 6.02 0.54
N VAL A 75 31.96 6.31 1.80
CA VAL A 75 32.51 5.65 2.99
C VAL A 75 31.51 4.72 3.69
N ALA A 76 30.20 4.99 3.62
CA ALA A 76 29.22 4.17 4.33
C ALA A 76 29.18 2.75 3.75
N THR A 77 29.45 1.77 4.61
CA THR A 77 29.37 0.35 4.29
C THR A 77 28.52 -0.33 5.37
N GLY A 78 27.46 -1.02 4.96
CA GLY A 78 26.54 -1.69 5.87
C GLY A 78 25.15 -1.07 5.91
N THR A 79 24.22 -1.75 6.58
CA THR A 79 22.84 -1.28 6.78
C THR A 79 22.81 -0.24 7.89
N VAL A 80 22.26 0.94 7.59
CA VAL A 80 22.12 2.06 8.51
C VAL A 80 20.65 2.46 8.58
N ASP A 81 20.16 2.76 9.77
CA ASP A 81 18.82 3.31 9.94
C ASP A 81 18.72 4.69 9.27
N TRP A 82 17.57 4.96 8.67
CA TRP A 82 17.31 6.28 8.09
C TRP A 82 17.28 7.30 9.23
N PRO A 83 18.19 8.30 9.24
CA PRO A 83 18.30 9.19 10.37
C PRO A 83 17.18 10.24 10.35
N THR A 84 16.73 10.68 11.52
CA THR A 84 15.80 11.83 11.64
C THR A 84 16.40 13.16 11.17
N ASP A 85 17.73 13.22 11.19
CA ASP A 85 18.55 14.34 10.72
C ASP A 85 19.81 13.76 10.08
N PHE A 86 20.04 14.05 8.80
CA PHE A 86 21.21 13.53 8.10
C PHE A 86 22.53 14.22 8.48
N ASP A 87 22.48 15.40 9.11
CA ASP A 87 23.67 16.16 9.51
C ASP A 87 24.12 15.82 10.94
N ALA A 88 23.38 14.95 11.65
CA ALA A 88 23.72 14.45 12.97
C ALA A 88 23.55 12.92 13.03
N PRO A 89 24.50 12.15 13.59
CA PRO A 89 24.29 10.73 13.83
C PRO A 89 23.11 10.58 14.79
N GLY A 90 22.00 10.03 14.30
CA GLY A 90 20.71 10.13 14.97
C GLY A 90 19.86 8.89 14.81
N THR A 91 18.97 8.74 15.79
CA THR A 91 17.94 7.71 15.93
C THR A 91 17.19 7.44 14.62
N ALA A 92 16.75 6.19 14.43
CA ALA A 92 15.90 5.81 13.33
C ALA A 92 14.66 6.74 13.24
N GLN A 93 14.41 7.26 12.04
CA GLN A 93 13.21 8.02 11.76
C GLN A 93 12.01 7.07 11.68
N GLU A 94 10.99 7.40 12.49
CA GLU A 94 9.70 6.71 12.49
C GLU A 94 8.66 7.59 11.80
N TRP A 95 7.90 6.99 10.88
CA TRP A 95 6.77 7.64 10.23
C TRP A 95 5.49 6.87 10.51
N THR A 96 4.52 7.50 11.16
CA THR A 96 3.17 6.94 11.24
C THR A 96 2.39 7.39 10.01
N ILE A 97 2.11 6.45 9.10
CA ILE A 97 1.36 6.73 7.87
C ILE A 97 -0.03 6.10 7.94
N ASP A 98 -1.05 6.87 7.56
CA ASP A 98 -2.42 6.37 7.51
C ASP A 98 -2.53 5.14 6.60
N GLY A 99 -3.17 4.10 7.09
CA GLY A 99 -3.29 2.80 6.42
C GLY A 99 -2.04 1.92 6.39
N ALA A 100 -0.82 2.42 6.67
CA ALA A 100 0.40 1.60 6.71
C ALA A 100 0.94 1.34 8.12
N GLY A 101 0.61 2.18 9.10
CA GLY A 101 1.08 2.07 10.49
C GLY A 101 2.45 2.71 10.69
N ASP A 102 3.12 2.34 11.79
CA ASP A 102 4.44 2.87 12.14
C ASP A 102 5.52 2.27 11.25
N CYS A 103 6.11 3.11 10.41
CA CYS A 103 7.07 2.73 9.40
C CYS A 103 8.49 3.15 9.80
N THR A 104 9.46 2.31 9.47
CA THR A 104 10.89 2.60 9.58
C THR A 104 11.56 2.38 8.24
N ALA A 105 12.71 3.02 8.02
CA ALA A 105 13.50 2.81 6.83
C ALA A 105 14.97 2.61 7.18
N THR A 106 15.66 1.82 6.37
CA THR A 106 17.10 1.63 6.41
C THR A 106 17.66 1.79 5.02
N TYR A 107 18.93 2.14 4.92
CA TYR A 107 19.66 2.18 3.66
C TYR A 107 20.99 1.45 3.80
N GLN A 108 21.42 0.80 2.73
CA GLN A 108 22.70 0.12 2.63
C GLN A 108 23.44 0.64 1.40
N ILE A 109 24.63 1.18 1.64
CA ILE A 109 25.48 1.75 0.60
C ILE A 109 26.59 0.74 0.31
N THR A 110 26.79 0.46 -0.98
CA THR A 110 27.88 -0.38 -1.49
C THR A 110 28.61 0.40 -2.57
N PRO A 111 29.72 1.10 -2.22
CA PRO A 111 30.51 1.86 -3.18
C PRO A 111 31.15 0.98 -4.25
N ASN A 112 31.39 1.53 -5.44
CA ASN A 112 32.08 0.87 -6.56
C ASN A 112 31.46 -0.48 -7.00
N SER A 113 30.13 -0.58 -6.97
CA SER A 113 29.39 -1.75 -7.39
C SER A 113 28.16 -1.36 -8.24
N PRO A 114 27.93 -2.01 -9.39
CA PRO A 114 28.69 -3.13 -9.94
C PRO A 114 29.97 -2.74 -10.68
N ILE A 115 30.18 -1.44 -10.94
CA ILE A 115 31.37 -0.90 -11.62
C ILE A 115 32.01 0.22 -10.79
N ALA A 116 33.31 0.46 -11.00
CA ALA A 116 34.00 1.58 -10.36
C ALA A 116 33.36 2.92 -10.73
N GLY A 117 33.23 3.83 -9.76
CA GLY A 117 32.54 5.11 -9.93
C GLY A 117 31.02 5.02 -9.97
N VAL A 118 30.44 3.87 -9.58
CA VAL A 118 29.00 3.74 -9.33
C VAL A 118 28.82 3.14 -7.94
N THR A 119 28.02 3.81 -7.12
CA THR A 119 27.60 3.33 -5.81
C THR A 119 26.19 2.76 -5.91
N SER A 120 26.01 1.53 -5.42
CA SER A 120 24.69 0.92 -5.25
C SER A 120 24.13 1.29 -3.89
N ILE A 121 22.88 1.74 -3.85
CA ILE A 121 22.17 2.08 -2.63
C ILE A 121 20.90 1.26 -2.58
N GLU A 122 20.77 0.39 -1.58
CA GLU A 122 19.55 -0.35 -1.30
C GLU A 122 18.81 0.33 -0.16
N ILE A 123 17.52 0.60 -0.34
CA ILE A 123 16.65 1.24 0.64
C ILE A 123 15.59 0.22 1.01
N ASN A 124 15.47 -0.06 2.29
CA ASN A 124 14.47 -0.96 2.83
C ASN A 124 13.51 -0.18 3.72
N VAL A 125 12.22 -0.21 3.39
CA VAL A 125 11.16 0.43 4.17
C VAL A 125 10.29 -0.68 4.76
N GLN A 126 10.00 -0.60 6.05
CA GLN A 126 9.24 -1.59 6.80
C GLN A 126 8.05 -0.93 7.48
N SER A 127 6.91 -1.62 7.46
CA SER A 127 5.74 -1.31 8.30
C SER A 127 5.25 -2.60 8.99
N PRO A 128 4.28 -2.52 9.93
CA PRO A 128 3.79 -3.69 10.62
C PRO A 128 3.16 -4.67 9.63
N GLY A 129 3.87 -5.78 9.35
CA GLY A 129 3.43 -6.83 8.45
C GLY A 129 3.78 -6.65 6.97
N ARG A 130 4.61 -5.66 6.60
CA ARG A 130 5.06 -5.48 5.21
C ARG A 130 6.45 -4.85 5.12
N SER A 131 7.23 -5.25 4.13
CA SER A 131 8.49 -4.60 3.78
C SER A 131 8.61 -4.39 2.28
N LEU A 132 9.32 -3.33 1.88
CA LEU A 132 9.66 -3.00 0.50
C LEU A 132 11.15 -2.70 0.43
N SER A 133 11.84 -3.27 -0.55
CA SER A 133 13.21 -2.90 -0.89
C SER A 133 13.24 -2.25 -2.27
N LYS A 134 13.97 -1.14 -2.40
CA LYS A 134 14.29 -0.50 -3.68
C LYS A 134 15.80 -0.32 -3.79
N THR A 135 16.37 -0.72 -4.92
CA THR A 135 17.79 -0.51 -5.22
C THR A 135 17.94 0.58 -6.26
N VAL A 136 18.80 1.56 -5.98
CA VAL A 136 19.14 2.65 -6.89
C VAL A 136 20.65 2.70 -7.10
N LEU A 137 21.06 3.11 -8.29
CA LEU A 137 22.46 3.29 -8.65
C LEU A 137 22.75 4.77 -8.79
N LYS A 138 23.87 5.23 -8.22
CA LYS A 138 24.31 6.61 -8.33
C LYS A 138 25.76 6.66 -8.79
N ARG A 139 26.04 7.55 -9.73
CA ARG A 139 27.41 7.80 -10.18
C ARG A 139 28.16 8.62 -9.13
N THR A 140 29.33 8.14 -8.76
CA THR A 140 30.30 8.78 -7.87
C THR A 140 31.61 8.94 -8.65
N TYR A 141 32.34 10.05 -8.50
CA TYR A 141 33.52 10.32 -9.32
C TYR A 141 34.81 10.45 -8.50
#